data_AF-A0A354EEV9-F1
#
_entry.id   AF-A0A354EEV9-F1
#
_cell.length_a   1.000
_cell.length_b   1.000
_cell.length_c   1.000
_cell.angle_alpha   90.00
_cell.angle_beta   90.00
_cell.angle_gamma   90.00
#
_symmetry.space_group_name_H-M   'P 1'
#
loop_
_entity.id
_entity.type
_entity.pdbx_description
1 polymer ?
#
loop_
_entity_poly.entity_id
_entity_poly.type
_entity_poly.pdbx_seq_one_letter_code
_entity_poly.pdbx_strand_id
1 'polypeptide(L)'
;MRTSKDTLHLRLFSLSRTWHIWLGLAGVPLTIVLSLTGIWLNHRDLFSPGAAKPPLQGLLATDTAVTQLPVTLEQALVMARREWGIVTIEKIELMESQGRLVYKISPGSGRELSVDAHSGSSKKVDGYRIREGADDQKPKPQSINWNRLMKDLHTGRFAGTPGKLVYDAAALALIVLAGTGLYLWALPRWKKRRR
;
A
#
# COMPACT_ATOMS: atom_id res chain seq x y z
N MET A 1 3.27 36.66 46.98
CA MET A 1 3.36 35.20 47.24
C MET A 1 2.97 34.47 45.95
N ARG A 2 3.91 33.80 45.28
CA ARG A 2 3.63 32.99 44.07
C ARG A 2 3.07 31.64 44.54
N THR A 3 1.90 31.23 44.06
CA THR A 3 1.21 30.06 44.61
C THR A 3 1.90 28.76 44.13
N SER A 4 1.84 27.70 44.93
CA SER A 4 2.45 26.38 44.60
C SER A 4 1.99 25.86 43.22
N LYS A 5 0.74 26.13 42.82
CA LYS A 5 0.19 25.77 41.51
C LYS A 5 0.91 26.46 40.34
N ASP A 6 1.29 27.73 40.49
CA ASP A 6 2.02 28.49 39.45
C ASP A 6 3.39 27.86 39.15
N THR A 7 4.04 27.31 40.18
CA THR A 7 5.35 26.67 40.02
C THR A 7 5.27 25.29 39.35
N LEU A 8 4.15 24.56 39.56
CA LEU A 8 3.91 23.26 38.94
C LEU A 8 3.62 23.38 37.44
N HIS A 9 2.78 24.33 37.02
CA HIS A 9 2.49 24.56 35.60
C HIS A 9 3.75 24.97 34.81
N LEU A 10 4.61 25.81 35.40
CA LEU A 10 5.89 26.20 34.79
C LEU A 10 6.87 25.03 34.67
N ARG A 11 6.94 24.15 35.68
CA ARG A 11 7.76 22.93 35.63
C ARG A 11 7.25 21.95 34.58
N LEU A 12 5.94 21.71 34.51
CA LEU A 12 5.31 20.85 33.51
C LEU A 12 5.55 21.36 32.09
N PHE A 13 5.42 22.67 31.86
CA PHE A 13 5.69 23.29 30.56
C PHE A 13 7.15 23.13 30.14
N SER A 14 8.09 23.36 31.07
CA SER A 14 9.52 23.20 30.80
C SER A 14 9.90 21.74 30.52
N LEU A 15 9.27 20.79 31.21
CA LEU A 15 9.47 19.36 31.02
C LEU A 15 8.94 18.96 29.64
N SER A 16 7.70 19.31 29.31
CA SER A 16 7.08 19.08 28.00
C SER A 16 7.96 19.58 26.85
N ARG A 17 8.48 20.81 26.96
CA ARG A 17 9.37 21.39 25.95
C ARG A 17 10.69 20.61 25.82
N THR A 18 11.31 20.24 26.93
CA THR A 18 12.55 19.46 26.91
C THR A 18 12.32 18.09 26.27
N TRP A 19 11.27 17.37 26.66
CA TRP A 19 10.90 16.09 26.06
C TRP A 19 10.60 16.21 24.57
N HIS A 20 9.83 17.24 24.16
CA HIS A 20 9.52 17.47 22.76
C HIS A 20 10.78 17.72 21.92
N ILE A 21 11.75 18.48 22.44
CA ILE A 21 13.02 18.73 21.75
C ILE A 21 13.87 17.45 21.62
N TRP A 22 13.98 16.66 22.69
CA TRP A 22 14.80 15.43 22.67
C TRP A 22 14.16 14.30 21.88
N LEU A 23 12.85 14.08 22.03
CA LEU A 23 12.09 13.13 21.22
C LEU A 23 12.07 13.55 19.75
N GLY A 24 11.90 14.85 19.47
CA GLY A 24 11.99 15.39 18.12
C GLY A 24 13.35 15.12 17.48
N LEU A 25 14.46 15.41 18.19
CA LEU A 25 15.81 15.14 17.71
C LEU A 25 16.06 13.65 17.47
N ALA A 26 15.66 12.79 18.42
CA ALA A 26 15.80 11.34 18.28
C ALA A 26 14.92 10.79 17.13
N GLY A 27 13.79 11.44 16.86
CA GLY A 27 12.86 11.08 15.80
C GLY A 27 13.30 11.49 14.39
N VAL A 28 14.15 12.52 14.24
CA VAL A 28 14.65 13.01 12.93
C VAL A 28 15.08 11.89 11.97
N PRO A 29 16.01 10.98 12.33
CA PRO A 29 16.44 9.92 11.42
C PRO A 29 15.29 9.02 10.97
N LEU A 30 14.39 8.67 11.89
CA LEU A 30 13.22 7.85 11.59
C LEU A 30 12.25 8.58 10.65
N THR A 31 11.97 9.86 10.91
CA THR A 31 11.10 10.69 10.07
C THR A 31 11.67 10.85 8.66
N ILE A 32 12.99 11.02 8.53
CA ILE A 32 13.66 11.06 7.23
C ILE A 32 13.49 9.73 6.50
N VAL A 33 13.78 8.60 7.14
CA VAL A 33 13.61 7.27 6.52
C VAL A 33 12.16 7.04 6.10
N LEU A 34 11.17 7.35 6.95
CA LEU A 34 9.75 7.18 6.63
C LEU A 34 9.31 8.08 5.46
N SER A 35 9.80 9.31 5.39
CA SER A 35 9.46 10.24 4.32
C SER A 35 10.09 9.82 2.99
N LEU A 36 11.37 9.45 3.01
CA LEU A 36 12.09 8.99 1.81
C LEU A 36 11.52 7.66 1.30
N THR A 37 11.24 6.71 2.19
CA THR A 37 10.61 5.44 1.81
C THR A 37 9.17 5.66 1.35
N GLY A 38 8.42 6.58 1.94
CA GLY A 38 7.09 6.97 1.46
C GLY A 38 7.10 7.47 0.03
N ILE A 39 7.99 8.42 -0.30
CA ILE A 39 8.15 8.95 -1.66
C ILE A 39 8.58 7.84 -2.64
N TRP A 40 9.55 6.99 -2.24
CA TRP A 40 9.96 5.86 -3.06
C TRP A 40 8.80 4.90 -3.33
N LEU A 41 8.03 4.54 -2.30
CA LEU A 41 6.89 3.63 -2.42
C LEU A 41 5.76 4.21 -3.28
N ASN A 42 5.52 5.53 -3.20
CA ASN A 42 4.50 6.21 -3.99
C ASN A 42 4.88 6.30 -5.48
N HIS A 43 6.18 6.43 -5.75
CA HIS A 43 6.76 6.60 -7.08
C HIS A 43 7.65 5.42 -7.50
N ARG A 44 7.26 4.18 -7.16
CA ARG A 44 8.02 2.97 -7.53
C ARG A 44 8.34 2.89 -9.02
N ASP A 45 7.47 3.43 -9.87
CA ASP A 45 7.66 3.49 -11.32
C ASP A 45 8.85 4.38 -11.73
N LEU A 46 9.14 5.45 -10.98
CA LEU A 46 10.30 6.34 -11.21
C LEU A 46 11.61 5.71 -10.75
N PHE A 47 11.58 4.97 -9.64
CA PHE A 47 12.77 4.41 -8.99
C PHE A 47 13.09 2.96 -9.40
N SER A 48 12.15 2.28 -10.07
CA SER A 48 12.35 0.94 -10.61
C SER A 48 11.92 0.89 -12.08
N PRO A 49 12.64 1.60 -12.98
CA PRO A 49 12.29 1.72 -14.40
C PRO A 49 12.36 0.40 -15.20
N GLY A 50 12.65 -0.73 -14.55
CA GLY A 50 12.67 -2.08 -15.13
C GLY A 50 11.42 -2.92 -14.85
N ALA A 51 10.48 -2.45 -14.02
CA ALA A 51 9.13 -3.02 -13.99
C ALA A 51 8.36 -2.55 -15.23
N ALA A 52 8.90 -2.86 -16.42
CA ALA A 52 8.26 -2.57 -17.68
C ALA A 52 6.85 -3.15 -17.58
N LYS A 53 5.84 -2.27 -17.61
CA LYS A 53 4.49 -2.72 -17.89
C LYS A 53 4.61 -3.47 -19.20
N PRO A 54 4.31 -4.77 -19.21
CA PRO A 54 4.45 -5.54 -20.41
C PRO A 54 3.71 -4.83 -21.55
N PRO A 55 4.24 -4.91 -22.78
CA PRO A 55 3.60 -4.29 -23.94
C PRO A 55 2.12 -4.65 -23.94
N LEU A 56 1.26 -3.67 -24.26
CA LEU A 56 -0.20 -3.81 -24.36
C LEU A 56 -0.50 -4.92 -25.38
N GLN A 57 -0.56 -6.16 -24.91
CA GLN A 57 -0.63 -7.35 -25.74
C GLN A 57 -1.95 -8.05 -25.46
N GLY A 58 -2.73 -8.20 -26.53
CA GLY A 58 -3.99 -8.95 -26.49
C GLY A 58 -5.11 -8.24 -25.75
N LEU A 59 -5.17 -6.90 -25.71
CA LEU A 59 -6.37 -6.22 -25.21
C LEU A 59 -7.60 -6.68 -26.02
N LEU A 60 -8.71 -6.90 -25.33
CA LEU A 60 -9.97 -7.20 -26.01
C LEU A 60 -10.45 -5.94 -26.72
N ALA A 61 -10.62 -6.05 -28.04
CA ALA A 61 -11.43 -5.14 -28.82
C ALA A 61 -12.80 -5.78 -29.09
N THR A 62 -13.79 -4.97 -29.43
CA THR A 62 -15.18 -5.43 -29.61
C THR A 62 -15.33 -6.46 -30.74
N ASP A 63 -14.35 -6.53 -31.64
CA ASP A 63 -14.24 -7.49 -32.74
C ASP A 63 -13.37 -8.72 -32.40
N THR A 64 -12.63 -8.69 -31.29
CA THR A 64 -11.82 -9.84 -30.86
C THR A 64 -12.71 -10.90 -30.22
N ALA A 65 -12.77 -12.06 -30.85
CA ALA A 65 -13.40 -13.22 -30.25
C ALA A 65 -12.53 -13.70 -29.08
N VAL A 66 -13.11 -13.76 -27.87
CA VAL A 66 -12.44 -14.26 -26.66
C VAL A 66 -11.91 -15.69 -26.84
N THR A 67 -12.50 -16.47 -27.75
CA THR A 67 -12.08 -17.82 -28.12
C THR A 67 -10.76 -17.88 -28.89
N GLN A 68 -10.29 -16.76 -29.46
CA GLN A 68 -9.05 -16.68 -30.25
C GLN A 68 -7.84 -16.22 -29.43
N LEU A 69 -7.98 -16.10 -28.10
CA LEU A 69 -6.86 -15.77 -27.23
C LEU A 69 -5.81 -16.90 -27.24
N PRO A 70 -4.49 -16.59 -27.22
CA PRO A 70 -3.43 -17.59 -27.23
C PRO A 70 -3.52 -18.61 -26.11
N VAL A 71 -3.96 -18.17 -24.93
CA VAL A 71 -4.34 -19.05 -23.83
C VAL A 71 -5.85 -18.98 -23.66
N THR A 72 -6.51 -20.12 -23.82
CA THR A 72 -7.96 -20.22 -23.65
C THR A 72 -8.33 -20.35 -22.18
N LEU A 73 -9.58 -20.03 -21.85
CA LEU A 73 -10.12 -20.25 -20.50
C LEU A 73 -9.99 -21.71 -20.07
N GLU A 74 -10.18 -22.66 -20.98
CA GLU A 74 -10.02 -24.09 -20.70
C GLU A 74 -8.60 -24.43 -20.25
N GLN A 75 -7.58 -23.91 -20.93
CA GLN A 75 -6.18 -24.11 -20.54
C GLN A 75 -5.89 -23.52 -19.15
N ALA A 76 -6.47 -22.34 -18.84
CA ALA A 76 -6.38 -21.74 -17.51
C ALA A 76 -7.07 -22.60 -16.44
N LEU A 77 -8.21 -23.22 -16.75
CA LEU A 77 -8.90 -24.16 -15.85
C LEU A 77 -8.13 -25.45 -15.65
N VAL A 78 -7.46 -25.98 -16.69
CA VAL A 78 -6.57 -27.13 -16.56
C VAL A 78 -5.39 -26.80 -15.64
N MET A 79 -4.81 -25.60 -15.76
CA MET A 79 -3.76 -25.13 -14.84
C MET A 79 -4.29 -25.02 -13.40
N ALA A 80 -5.48 -24.46 -13.20
CA ALA A 80 -6.12 -24.40 -11.88
C ALA A 80 -6.39 -25.79 -11.30
N ARG A 81 -6.84 -26.73 -12.13
CA ARG A 81 -7.09 -28.12 -11.73
C ARG A 81 -5.81 -28.85 -11.35
N ARG A 82 -4.70 -28.61 -12.05
CA ARG A 82 -3.39 -29.16 -11.67
C ARG A 82 -2.94 -28.65 -10.31
N GLU A 83 -3.29 -27.41 -9.99
CA GLU A 83 -2.88 -26.76 -8.75
C GLU A 83 -3.74 -27.15 -7.54
N TRP A 84 -5.06 -27.11 -7.69
CA TRP A 84 -5.99 -27.28 -6.57
C TRP A 84 -6.75 -28.60 -6.59
N GLY A 85 -6.54 -29.43 -7.61
CA GLY A 85 -7.37 -30.60 -7.86
C GLY A 85 -8.75 -30.21 -8.41
N ILE A 86 -9.72 -31.11 -8.26
CA ILE A 86 -11.10 -30.86 -8.68
C ILE A 86 -11.79 -30.06 -7.57
N VAL A 87 -11.84 -28.74 -7.73
CA VAL A 87 -12.50 -27.81 -6.81
C VAL A 87 -13.57 -27.02 -7.55
N THR A 88 -14.67 -26.71 -6.87
CA THR A 88 -15.70 -25.80 -7.39
C THR A 88 -15.15 -24.38 -7.42
N ILE A 89 -15.25 -23.74 -8.58
CA ILE A 89 -14.80 -22.36 -8.78
C ILE A 89 -16.00 -21.44 -8.50
N GLU A 90 -15.84 -20.52 -7.57
CA GLU A 90 -16.91 -19.56 -7.24
C GLU A 90 -16.91 -18.36 -8.18
N LYS A 91 -15.72 -17.96 -8.67
CA LYS A 91 -15.57 -16.76 -9.49
C LYS A 91 -14.47 -16.92 -10.53
N ILE A 92 -14.77 -16.51 -11.76
CA ILE A 92 -13.82 -16.40 -12.87
C ILE A 92 -13.97 -14.99 -13.43
N GLU A 93 -12.87 -14.25 -13.51
CA GLU A 93 -12.82 -12.93 -14.12
C GLU A 93 -11.71 -12.86 -15.17
N LEU A 94 -12.01 -12.24 -16.30
CA LEU A 94 -11.01 -11.82 -17.26
C LEU A 94 -10.83 -10.31 -17.08
N MET A 95 -9.63 -9.89 -16.70
CA MET A 95 -9.33 -8.48 -16.45
C MET A 95 -8.02 -8.05 -17.09
N GLU A 96 -7.96 -6.78 -17.46
CA GLU A 96 -6.74 -6.11 -17.86
C GLU A 96 -5.96 -5.70 -16.60
N SER A 97 -4.71 -6.15 -16.50
CA SER A 97 -3.81 -5.80 -15.42
C SER A 97 -2.45 -5.44 -16.00
N GLN A 98 -2.12 -4.14 -15.97
CA GLN A 98 -0.82 -3.60 -16.38
C GLN A 98 -0.45 -3.89 -17.85
N GLY A 99 -1.42 -3.83 -18.75
CA GLY A 99 -1.27 -4.04 -20.19
C GLY A 99 -1.42 -5.48 -20.66
N ARG A 100 -1.84 -6.39 -19.76
CA ARG A 100 -2.05 -7.81 -20.06
C ARG A 100 -3.44 -8.24 -19.67
N LEU A 101 -4.02 -9.12 -20.49
CA LEU A 101 -5.19 -9.88 -20.08
C LEU A 101 -4.79 -11.00 -19.12
N VAL A 102 -5.51 -11.09 -18.01
CA VAL A 102 -5.28 -12.11 -16.98
C VAL A 102 -6.60 -12.78 -16.63
N TYR A 103 -6.61 -14.11 -16.69
CA TYR A 103 -7.67 -14.94 -16.12
C TYR A 103 -7.43 -15.07 -14.62
N LYS A 104 -8.34 -14.52 -13.84
CA LYS A 104 -8.37 -14.63 -12.39
C LYS A 104 -9.40 -15.67 -12.00
N ILE A 105 -8.94 -16.78 -11.42
CA ILE A 105 -9.76 -17.92 -11.02
C ILE A 105 -9.76 -18.00 -9.50
N SER A 106 -10.94 -18.10 -8.88
CA SER A 106 -11.10 -18.11 -7.41
C SER A 106 -12.10 -19.18 -6.95
N PRO A 107 -11.67 -20.21 -6.20
CA PRO A 107 -12.52 -21.27 -5.67
C PRO A 107 -12.97 -21.02 -4.21
N GLY A 108 -13.27 -19.77 -3.84
CA GLY A 108 -13.95 -19.44 -2.58
C GLY A 108 -13.19 -19.56 -1.25
N SER A 109 -11.93 -19.99 -1.28
CA SER A 109 -11.16 -20.34 -0.08
C SER A 109 -9.99 -19.39 0.20
N GLY A 110 -10.06 -18.15 -0.32
CA GLY A 110 -8.96 -17.18 -0.26
C GLY A 110 -7.77 -17.53 -1.17
N ARG A 111 -7.87 -18.63 -1.93
CA ARG A 111 -6.92 -19.03 -2.96
C ARG A 111 -7.27 -18.33 -4.27
N GLU A 112 -6.27 -17.82 -4.97
CA GLU A 112 -6.45 -17.19 -6.27
C GLU A 112 -5.31 -17.58 -7.21
N LEU A 113 -5.70 -17.92 -8.45
CA LEU A 113 -4.77 -18.21 -9.52
C LEU A 113 -5.00 -17.18 -10.62
N SER A 114 -3.96 -16.39 -10.89
CA SER A 114 -3.92 -15.45 -11.99
C SER A 114 -3.11 -16.07 -13.13
N VAL A 115 -3.71 -16.27 -14.30
CA VAL A 115 -3.06 -16.82 -15.49
C VAL A 115 -3.06 -15.78 -16.60
N ASP A 116 -1.88 -15.46 -17.14
CA ASP A 116 -1.70 -14.56 -18.27
C ASP A 116 -2.30 -15.17 -19.56
N ALA A 117 -3.23 -14.45 -20.20
CA ALA A 117 -3.96 -14.94 -21.37
C ALA A 117 -3.12 -14.96 -22.66
N HIS A 118 -1.93 -14.35 -22.65
CA HIS A 118 -1.02 -14.33 -23.80
C HIS A 118 0.18 -15.27 -23.58
N SER A 119 0.79 -15.22 -22.40
CA SER A 119 2.01 -15.99 -22.10
C SER A 119 1.76 -17.34 -21.43
N GLY A 120 0.61 -17.55 -20.79
CA GLY A 120 0.36 -18.71 -19.93
C GLY A 120 1.11 -18.68 -18.59
N SER A 121 1.83 -17.60 -18.31
CA SER A 121 2.49 -17.37 -17.02
C SER A 121 1.43 -17.33 -15.90
N SER A 122 1.56 -18.20 -14.90
CA SER A 122 0.68 -18.20 -13.74
C SER A 122 1.35 -17.56 -12.53
N LYS A 123 0.64 -16.64 -11.88
CA LYS A 123 0.99 -16.10 -10.56
C LYS A 123 -0.02 -16.64 -9.55
N LYS A 124 0.52 -17.33 -8.55
CA LYS A 124 -0.25 -17.80 -7.41
C LYS A 124 -0.35 -16.67 -6.39
N VAL A 125 -1.57 -16.39 -5.96
CA VAL A 125 -1.81 -15.51 -4.82
C VAL A 125 -2.52 -16.34 -3.78
N ASP A 126 -1.73 -16.92 -2.87
CA ASP A 126 -2.26 -17.50 -1.65
C ASP A 126 -2.64 -16.35 -0.72
N GLY A 127 -3.90 -15.93 -0.80
CA GLY A 127 -4.48 -14.96 0.12
C GLY A 127 -4.46 -15.51 1.54
N TYR A 128 -3.88 -14.74 2.46
CA TYR A 128 -3.88 -15.03 3.88
C TYR A 128 -5.30 -15.33 4.39
N ARG A 129 -5.42 -16.47 5.08
CA ARG A 129 -6.65 -17.10 5.58
C ARG A 129 -7.48 -16.15 6.46
N ILE A 130 -8.79 -16.10 6.22
CA ILE A 130 -9.76 -16.34 7.29
C ILE A 130 -10.75 -17.37 6.75
N ARG A 131 -10.71 -18.54 7.38
CA ARG A 131 -11.68 -19.62 7.22
C ARG A 131 -12.72 -19.38 8.31
N GLU A 132 -13.91 -18.93 7.92
CA GLU A 132 -15.09 -19.01 8.76
C GLU A 132 -16.20 -19.68 7.97
N GLY A 133 -16.40 -20.96 8.29
CA GLY A 133 -17.66 -21.69 8.17
C GLY A 133 -18.31 -21.75 6.80
N ALA A 134 -18.21 -22.93 6.17
CA ALA A 134 -19.26 -23.41 5.29
C ALA A 134 -20.58 -23.49 6.10
N ASP A 135 -21.57 -22.67 5.74
CA ASP A 135 -22.96 -23.10 5.54
C ASP A 135 -23.82 -21.96 4.98
N ASP A 136 -24.73 -22.32 4.07
CA ASP A 136 -25.96 -21.61 3.70
C ASP A 136 -25.93 -20.11 3.33
N GLN A 137 -25.97 -19.88 2.02
CA GLN A 137 -26.90 -18.99 1.32
C GLN A 137 -27.64 -17.92 2.17
N LYS A 138 -26.93 -16.86 2.55
CA LYS A 138 -27.52 -15.52 2.82
C LYS A 138 -26.58 -14.43 2.27
N PRO A 139 -27.09 -13.37 1.62
CA PRO A 139 -26.27 -12.24 1.21
C PRO A 139 -25.74 -11.57 2.48
N LYS A 140 -24.50 -11.89 2.88
CA LYS A 140 -23.84 -11.19 3.98
C LYS A 140 -23.76 -9.71 3.59
N PRO A 141 -24.21 -8.76 4.44
CA PRO A 141 -24.02 -7.34 4.18
C PRO A 141 -22.53 -7.11 3.96
N GLN A 142 -22.18 -6.32 2.94
CA GLN A 142 -20.82 -5.98 2.57
C GLN A 142 -20.07 -5.47 3.82
N SER A 143 -19.41 -6.37 4.54
CA SER A 143 -18.57 -5.98 5.66
C SER A 143 -17.40 -5.23 5.05
N ILE A 144 -17.28 -3.96 5.43
CA ILE A 144 -16.16 -3.13 5.03
C ILE A 144 -14.90 -3.86 5.50
N ASN A 145 -14.11 -4.33 4.53
CA ASN A 145 -12.86 -5.01 4.79
C ASN A 145 -11.86 -3.99 5.33
N TRP A 146 -11.86 -3.76 6.65
CA TRP A 146 -11.03 -2.76 7.31
C TRP A 146 -9.55 -2.89 6.96
N ASN A 147 -9.04 -4.11 6.81
CA ASN A 147 -7.67 -4.35 6.37
C ASN A 147 -7.39 -3.79 4.96
N ARG A 148 -8.36 -3.95 4.05
CA ARG A 148 -8.26 -3.42 2.69
C ARG A 148 -8.41 -1.91 2.68
N LEU A 149 -9.38 -1.38 3.44
CA LEU A 149 -9.60 0.06 3.57
C LEU A 149 -8.37 0.75 4.18
N MET A 150 -7.79 0.20 5.24
CA MET A 150 -6.56 0.71 5.84
C MET A 150 -5.39 0.66 4.86
N LYS A 151 -5.26 -0.41 4.08
CA LYS A 151 -4.20 -0.54 3.07
C LYS A 151 -4.39 0.45 1.93
N ASP A 152 -5.61 0.64 1.46
CA ASP A 152 -5.94 1.56 0.36
C ASP A 152 -5.82 3.02 0.80
N LEU A 153 -6.15 3.32 2.06
CA LEU A 153 -5.89 4.60 2.70
C LEU A 153 -4.39 4.83 2.84
N HIS A 154 -3.67 3.90 3.46
CA HIS A 154 -2.23 4.02 3.74
C HIS A 154 -1.36 4.11 2.47
N THR A 155 -1.80 3.52 1.36
CA THR A 155 -1.10 3.59 0.06
C THR A 155 -1.53 4.77 -0.80
N GLY A 156 -2.47 5.61 -0.33
CA GLY A 156 -3.02 6.73 -1.09
C GLY A 156 -3.82 6.32 -2.33
N ARG A 157 -4.08 5.02 -2.50
CA ARG A 157 -4.76 4.46 -3.68
C ARG A 157 -6.24 4.78 -3.71
N PHE A 158 -6.84 5.11 -2.55
CA PHE A 158 -8.24 5.49 -2.44
C PHE A 158 -8.64 6.66 -3.37
N ALA A 159 -7.73 7.60 -3.65
CA ALA A 159 -8.02 8.79 -4.46
C ALA A 159 -7.32 8.82 -5.83
N GLY A 160 -6.59 7.77 -6.23
CA GLY A 160 -5.81 7.78 -7.48
C GLY A 160 -4.68 8.83 -7.48
N THR A 161 -4.48 9.55 -8.58
CA THR A 161 -3.42 10.57 -8.75
C THR A 161 -3.39 11.67 -7.67
N PRO A 162 -4.53 12.28 -7.26
CA PRO A 162 -4.50 13.29 -6.19
C PRO A 162 -4.12 12.70 -4.83
N GLY A 163 -4.42 11.44 -4.56
CA GLY A 163 -3.96 10.75 -3.36
C GLY A 163 -2.43 10.73 -3.27
N LYS A 164 -1.76 10.39 -4.37
CA LYS A 164 -0.29 10.40 -4.45
C LYS A 164 0.31 11.76 -4.07
N LEU A 165 -0.25 12.86 -4.58
CA LEU A 165 0.23 14.21 -4.29
C LEU A 165 0.07 14.61 -2.82
N VAL A 166 -1.02 14.20 -2.18
CA VAL A 166 -1.24 14.45 -0.74
C VAL A 166 -0.17 13.76 0.10
N TYR A 167 0.18 12.52 -0.24
CA TYR A 167 1.24 11.78 0.46
C TYR A 167 2.64 12.36 0.22
N ASP A 168 2.93 12.84 -1.00
CA ASP A 168 4.19 13.55 -1.28
C ASP A 168 4.29 14.85 -0.49
N ALA A 169 3.19 15.63 -0.43
CA ALA A 169 3.13 16.85 0.36
C ALA A 169 3.33 16.57 1.86
N ALA A 170 2.73 15.49 2.38
CA ALA A 170 2.93 15.06 3.76
C ALA A 170 4.38 14.64 4.04
N ALA A 171 4.99 13.86 3.14
CA ALA A 171 6.40 13.48 3.25
C ALA A 171 7.33 14.69 3.21
N LEU A 172 7.08 15.65 2.31
CA LEU A 172 7.84 16.89 2.24
C LEU A 172 7.68 17.72 3.52
N ALA A 173 6.46 17.82 4.05
CA ALA A 173 6.19 18.51 5.31
C ALA A 173 6.94 17.87 6.48
N LEU A 174 7.03 16.54 6.53
CA LEU A 174 7.81 15.82 7.55
C LEU A 174 9.31 16.07 7.44
N ILE A 175 9.85 16.14 6.21
CA ILE A 175 11.25 16.51 5.99
C ILE A 175 11.54 17.94 6.46
N VAL A 176 10.67 18.89 6.11
CA VAL A 176 10.77 20.29 6.56
C VAL A 176 10.66 20.39 8.09
N LEU A 177 9.73 19.64 8.70
CA LEU A 177 9.56 19.59 10.15
C LEU A 177 10.81 19.02 10.83
N ALA A 178 11.39 17.95 10.30
CA ALA A 178 12.63 17.38 10.81
C ALA A 178 13.81 18.36 10.70
N GLY A 179 13.94 19.04 9.55
CA GLY A 179 14.99 20.03 9.31
C GLY A 179 14.87 21.25 10.22
N THR A 180 13.65 21.78 10.39
CA THR A 180 13.38 22.93 11.28
C THR A 180 13.58 22.56 12.76
N GLY A 181 13.17 21.37 13.18
CA GLY A 181 13.43 20.85 14.53
C GLY A 181 14.93 20.74 14.83
N LEU A 182 15.71 20.21 13.88
CA LEU A 182 17.17 20.13 14.00
C LEU A 182 17.83 21.51 14.03
N TYR A 183 17.39 22.43 13.17
CA TYR A 183 17.88 23.81 13.12
C TYR A 183 17.66 24.53 14.46
N LEU A 184 16.45 24.46 15.01
CA LEU A 184 16.10 25.09 16.30
C LEU A 184 16.85 24.46 17.48
N TRP A 185 17.21 23.18 17.40
CA TRP A 185 18.06 22.54 18.40
C TRP A 185 19.53 22.99 18.31
N ALA A 186 20.04 23.19 17.09
CA ALA A 186 21.44 23.57 16.85
C ALA A 186 21.71 25.06 17.12
N LEU A 187 20.78 25.96 16.77
CA LEU A 187 20.97 27.42 16.82
C LEU A 187 21.37 27.97 18.21
N PRO A 188 20.72 27.60 19.32
CA PRO A 188 21.09 28.09 20.66
C PRO A 188 22.46 27.54 21.12
N ARG A 189 22.80 26.31 20.70
CA ARG A 189 24.06 25.66 21.04
C ARG A 189 25.23 26.24 20.26
N TRP A 190 25.03 26.61 19.00
CA TRP A 190 26.03 27.29 18.18
C TRP A 190 26.29 28.73 18.66
N LYS A 191 25.25 29.47 19.04
CA LYS A 191 25.41 30.85 19.56
C LYS A 191 26.10 30.89 20.93
N LYS A 192 25.96 29.83 21.75
CA LYS A 192 26.64 29.69 23.05
C LYS A 192 28.10 29.24 22.94
N ARG A 193 28.51 28.61 21.83
CA ARG A 193 29.92 28.23 21.57
C ARG A 193 30.76 29.35 20.94
N ARG A 194 30.10 30.38 20.36
CA ARG A 194 30.75 31.55 19.74
C ARG A 194 30.84 32.77 20.66
N ARG A 195 30.38 32.66 21.90
CA ARG A 195 30.57 33.63 22.98
C ARG A 195 31.51 32.99 24.00
#